data_AF-A0A497JDN6-F1
#
_entry.id   AF-A0A497JDN6-F1
#
_cell.length_a   1.000
_cell.length_b   1.000
_cell.length_c   1.000
_cell.angle_alpha   90.00
_cell.angle_beta   90.00
_cell.angle_gamma   90.00
#
_symmetry.space_group_name_H-M   'P 1'
#
loop_
_entity.id
_entity.type
_entity.pdbx_description
1 polymer ?
#
loop_
_entity_poly.entity_id
_entity_poly.type
_entity_poly.pdbx_seq_one_letter_code
_entity_poly.pdbx_strand_id
1 'polypeptide(L)'
;MSRKGQITIEAILLFGIFIIILVSVSFPMAMKARKHSIEVSVVSDARYASEQIVTAANSIAYPGGRRTIEVYVPASREKNITTSISTDGSNLITTVSILGDTPKIINLSLYGDNWAMYNSSGSSSNITETSGARYRFVITWKNINFTRLG
;
A
#
# COMPACT_ATOMS: atom_id res chain seq x y z
N MET A 1 47.78 -42.31 -6.80
CA MET A 1 46.48 -41.74 -6.38
C MET A 1 45.42 -42.82 -6.46
N SER A 2 44.74 -43.13 -5.34
CA SER A 2 43.73 -44.20 -5.28
C SER A 2 42.46 -43.77 -6.04
N ARG A 3 42.01 -44.61 -6.98
CA ARG A 3 40.81 -44.44 -7.81
C ARG A 3 39.57 -44.03 -6.99
N LYS A 4 39.51 -44.46 -5.73
CA LYS A 4 38.44 -44.10 -4.78
C LYS A 4 38.46 -42.62 -4.37
N GLY A 5 39.64 -42.03 -4.15
CA GLY A 5 39.78 -40.61 -3.77
C GLY A 5 39.43 -39.64 -4.91
N GLN A 6 39.69 -40.04 -6.16
CA GLN A 6 39.31 -39.26 -7.35
C GLN A 6 37.78 -39.20 -7.50
N ILE A 7 37.09 -40.32 -7.31
CA ILE A 7 35.62 -40.41 -7.38
C ILE A 7 34.97 -39.55 -6.28
N THR A 8 35.53 -39.54 -5.06
CA THR A 8 35.01 -38.71 -3.96
C THR A 8 35.18 -37.21 -4.22
N ILE A 9 36.32 -36.78 -4.79
CA ILE A 9 36.56 -35.37 -5.14
C ILE A 9 35.60 -34.91 -6.24
N GLU A 10 35.39 -35.73 -7.26
CA GLU A 10 34.47 -35.42 -8.36
C GLU A 10 33.02 -35.31 -7.86
N ALA A 11 32.58 -36.21 -6.98
CA ALA A 11 31.25 -36.16 -6.38
C ALA A 11 31.03 -34.89 -5.54
N ILE A 12 32.03 -34.46 -4.76
CA ILE A 12 31.97 -33.21 -3.98
C ILE A 12 31.88 -32.00 -4.89
N LEU A 13 32.65 -31.98 -5.98
CA LEU A 13 32.68 -30.87 -6.93
C LEU A 13 31.35 -30.75 -7.69
N LEU A 14 30.77 -31.88 -8.09
CA LEU A 14 29.47 -31.95 -8.74
C LEU A 14 28.35 -31.50 -7.79
N PHE A 15 28.38 -31.94 -6.53
CA PHE A 15 27.44 -31.49 -5.50
C PHE A 15 27.57 -29.98 -5.21
N GLY A 16 28.80 -29.46 -5.19
CA GLY A 16 29.07 -28.03 -5.02
C GLY A 16 28.48 -27.18 -6.17
N ILE A 17 28.62 -27.63 -7.41
CA ILE A 17 28.02 -26.97 -8.58
C ILE A 17 26.50 -26.94 -8.46
N PHE A 18 25.87 -28.05 -8.03
CA PHE A 18 24.43 -28.10 -7.80
C PHE A 18 23.97 -27.08 -6.75
N ILE A 19 24.70 -26.93 -5.65
CA ILE A 19 24.39 -25.92 -4.63
C ILE A 19 24.50 -24.51 -5.20
N ILE A 20 25.55 -24.21 -5.97
CA ILE A 20 25.74 -22.88 -6.58
C ILE A 20 24.57 -22.54 -7.51
N ILE A 21 24.13 -23.50 -8.35
CA ILE A 21 22.99 -23.31 -9.25
C ILE A 21 21.72 -23.02 -8.44
N LEU A 22 21.45 -23.79 -7.38
CA LEU A 22 20.29 -23.60 -6.53
C LEU A 22 20.30 -22.21 -5.87
N VAL A 23 21.40 -21.81 -5.24
CA VAL A 23 21.52 -20.50 -4.59
C VAL A 23 21.35 -19.37 -5.60
N SER A 24 21.91 -19.50 -6.80
CA SER A 24 21.85 -18.50 -7.86
C SER A 24 20.43 -18.21 -8.33
N VAL A 25 19.55 -19.20 -8.30
CA VAL A 25 18.15 -19.07 -8.73
C VAL A 25 17.23 -18.74 -7.55
N SER A 26 17.44 -19.36 -6.39
CA SER A 26 16.62 -19.18 -5.20
C SER A 26 16.76 -17.80 -4.59
N PHE A 27 17.97 -17.22 -4.56
CA PHE A 27 18.19 -15.92 -3.91
C PHE A 27 17.46 -14.77 -4.63
N PRO A 28 17.57 -14.61 -5.97
CA PRO A 28 16.79 -13.60 -6.69
C PRO A 28 15.27 -13.80 -6.57
N MET A 29 14.80 -15.06 -6.57
CA MET A 29 13.38 -15.35 -6.38
C MET A 29 12.90 -14.96 -4.99
N ALA A 30 13.65 -15.27 -3.93
CA ALA A 30 13.31 -14.88 -2.57
C ALA A 30 13.20 -13.36 -2.42
N MET A 31 14.11 -12.60 -3.04
CA MET A 31 14.07 -11.14 -3.04
C MET A 31 12.84 -10.58 -3.77
N LYS A 32 12.49 -11.15 -4.94
CA LYS A 32 11.27 -10.76 -5.69
C LYS A 32 9.99 -11.08 -4.90
N ALA A 33 9.90 -12.28 -4.33
CA ALA A 33 8.77 -12.69 -3.51
C ALA A 33 8.57 -11.74 -2.33
N ARG A 34 9.66 -11.37 -1.63
CA ARG A 34 9.62 -10.40 -0.53
C ARG A 34 9.08 -9.04 -0.99
N LYS A 35 9.53 -8.52 -2.15
CA LYS A 35 9.02 -7.24 -2.70
C LYS A 35 7.52 -7.31 -2.95
N HIS A 36 7.04 -8.37 -3.60
CA HIS A 36 5.62 -8.53 -3.90
C HIS A 36 4.75 -8.72 -2.64
N SER A 37 5.23 -9.45 -1.63
CA SER A 37 4.49 -9.57 -0.37
C SER A 37 4.31 -8.22 0.33
N ILE A 38 5.34 -7.38 0.32
CA ILE A 38 5.25 -6.02 0.89
C ILE A 38 4.26 -5.16 0.10
N GLU A 39 4.34 -5.20 -1.23
CA GLU A 39 3.42 -4.48 -2.12
C GLU A 39 1.96 -4.88 -1.86
N VAL A 40 1.67 -6.18 -1.86
CA VAL A 40 0.32 -6.70 -1.60
C VAL A 40 -0.18 -6.27 -0.22
N SER A 41 0.67 -6.36 0.81
CA SER A 41 0.31 -5.94 2.17
C SER A 41 -0.09 -4.47 2.21
N VAL A 42 0.73 -3.57 1.65
CA VAL A 42 0.45 -2.13 1.71
C VAL A 42 -0.76 -1.75 0.87
N VAL A 43 -0.95 -2.38 -0.30
CA VAL A 43 -2.13 -2.16 -1.14
C VAL A 43 -3.40 -2.65 -0.44
N SER A 44 -3.34 -3.80 0.25
CA SER A 44 -4.45 -4.31 1.05
C SER A 44 -4.80 -3.37 2.19
N ASP A 45 -3.82 -2.89 2.94
CA ASP A 45 -4.02 -1.93 4.02
C ASP A 45 -4.60 -0.60 3.50
N ALA A 46 -4.11 -0.11 2.36
CA ALA A 46 -4.60 1.11 1.72
C ALA A 46 -6.04 0.95 1.22
N ARG A 47 -6.38 -0.24 0.71
CA ARG A 47 -7.75 -0.57 0.31
C ARG A 47 -8.67 -0.59 1.52
N TYR A 48 -8.26 -1.26 2.60
CA TYR A 48 -9.03 -1.30 3.84
C TYR A 48 -9.23 0.10 4.44
N ALA A 49 -8.20 0.95 4.42
CA ALA A 49 -8.30 2.35 4.81
C ALA A 49 -9.33 3.11 3.96
N SER A 50 -9.29 2.92 2.64
CA SER A 50 -10.20 3.57 1.70
C SER A 50 -11.64 3.09 1.88
N GLU A 51 -11.86 1.79 2.11
CA GLU A 51 -13.18 1.21 2.34
C GLU A 51 -13.81 1.73 3.64
N GLN A 52 -13.02 1.96 4.70
CA GLN A 52 -13.51 2.61 5.92
C GLN A 52 -13.98 4.04 5.67
N ILE A 53 -13.20 4.83 4.91
CA ILE A 53 -13.56 6.21 4.55
C ILE A 53 -14.85 6.23 3.74
N VAL A 54 -14.92 5.41 2.68
CA VAL A 54 -16.08 5.36 1.78
C VAL A 54 -17.31 4.84 2.51
N THR A 55 -17.19 3.82 3.36
CA THR A 55 -18.31 3.31 4.14
C THR A 55 -18.84 4.36 5.11
N ALA A 56 -17.95 5.11 5.78
CA ALA A 56 -18.35 6.21 6.65
C ALA A 56 -19.02 7.34 5.86
N ALA A 57 -18.50 7.69 4.69
CA ALA A 57 -19.09 8.69 3.80
C ALA A 57 -20.47 8.27 3.29
N ASN A 58 -20.59 7.05 2.77
CA ASN A 58 -21.83 6.51 2.22
C ASN A 58 -22.89 6.23 3.29
N SER A 59 -22.51 6.14 4.57
CA SER A 59 -23.47 6.06 5.69
C SER A 59 -24.22 7.37 5.95
N ILE A 60 -23.77 8.48 5.38
CA ILE A 60 -24.41 9.79 5.52
C ILE A 60 -25.46 9.92 4.41
N ALA A 61 -26.72 9.63 4.71
CA ALA A 61 -27.80 9.63 3.72
C ALA A 61 -28.53 10.99 3.57
N TYR A 62 -28.21 11.99 4.40
CA TYR A 62 -28.91 13.27 4.42
C TYR A 62 -27.98 14.44 4.76
N PRO A 63 -28.32 15.67 4.30
CA PRO A 63 -27.62 16.90 4.69
C PRO A 63 -27.67 17.12 6.21
N GLY A 64 -26.52 17.28 6.85
CA GLY A 64 -26.39 17.47 8.30
C GLY A 64 -25.88 16.25 9.06
N GLY A 65 -25.83 15.07 8.43
CA GLY A 65 -25.16 13.92 9.00
C GLY A 65 -23.64 14.14 9.09
N ARG A 66 -23.05 13.66 10.19
CA ARG A 66 -21.62 13.76 10.47
C ARG A 66 -21.09 12.42 10.97
N ARG A 67 -19.94 12.01 10.45
CA ARG A 67 -19.15 10.88 10.95
C ARG A 67 -17.74 11.33 11.26
N THR A 68 -17.14 10.72 12.26
CA THR A 68 -15.73 10.91 12.55
C THR A 68 -15.11 9.54 12.70
N ILE A 69 -14.08 9.28 11.91
CA ILE A 69 -13.34 8.03 11.92
C ILE A 69 -11.85 8.34 11.98
N GLU A 70 -11.07 7.41 12.51
CA GLU A 70 -9.62 7.46 12.46
C GLU A 70 -9.12 6.29 11.64
N VAL A 71 -8.34 6.60 10.61
CA VAL A 71 -7.89 5.64 9.62
C VAL A 71 -6.38 5.73 9.52
N TYR A 72 -5.72 4.58 9.57
CA TYR A 72 -4.30 4.48 9.28
C TYR A 72 -4.08 4.47 7.77
N VAL A 73 -3.31 5.42 7.27
CA VAL A 73 -2.89 5.47 5.86
C VAL A 73 -1.50 4.85 5.79
N PRO A 74 -1.35 3.66 5.18
CA PRO A 74 -0.06 2.97 5.15
C PRO A 74 0.88 3.67 4.18
N ALA A 75 2.11 3.91 4.60
CA ALA A 75 3.21 4.30 3.73
C ALA A 75 4.51 3.90 4.43
N SER A 76 5.64 3.93 3.71
CA SER A 76 6.92 3.56 4.32
C SER A 76 8.08 4.24 3.60
N ARG A 77 8.73 5.16 4.30
CA ARG A 77 9.89 5.89 3.77
C ARG A 77 11.07 4.96 3.51
N GLU A 78 11.32 4.01 4.42
CA GLU A 78 12.39 3.01 4.29
C GLU A 78 12.20 2.13 3.05
N LYS A 79 10.95 1.83 2.71
CA LYS A 79 10.61 0.96 1.57
C LYS A 79 10.25 1.76 0.31
N ASN A 80 10.37 3.09 0.34
CA ASN A 80 9.98 4.01 -0.73
C ASN A 80 8.55 3.77 -1.22
N ILE A 81 7.61 3.65 -0.28
CA ILE A 81 6.18 3.47 -0.55
C ILE A 81 5.47 4.75 -0.13
N THR A 82 4.75 5.36 -1.07
CA THR A 82 3.93 6.54 -0.86
C THR A 82 2.47 6.19 -1.11
N THR A 83 1.56 6.68 -0.28
CA THR A 83 0.13 6.52 -0.50
C THR A 83 -0.53 7.88 -0.56
N SER A 84 -1.26 8.13 -1.64
CA SER A 84 -2.05 9.34 -1.82
C SER A 84 -3.53 9.01 -1.84
N ILE A 85 -4.35 9.87 -1.22
CA ILE A 85 -5.80 9.74 -1.21
C ILE A 85 -6.39 11.06 -1.70
N SER A 86 -7.25 10.98 -2.70
CA SER A 86 -7.95 12.12 -3.32
C SER A 86 -9.39 11.74 -3.66
N THR A 87 -10.18 12.71 -4.09
CA THR A 87 -11.51 12.46 -4.66
C THR A 87 -11.67 13.19 -6.00
N ASP A 88 -12.39 12.58 -6.92
CA ASP A 88 -12.82 13.21 -8.19
C ASP A 88 -14.25 13.78 -8.11
N GLY A 89 -14.89 13.70 -6.94
CA GLY A 89 -16.28 14.10 -6.73
C GLY A 89 -17.26 12.94 -6.64
N SER A 90 -17.00 11.81 -7.29
CA SER A 90 -17.89 10.64 -7.31
C SER A 90 -17.22 9.40 -6.74
N ASN A 91 -15.90 9.42 -6.62
CA ASN A 91 -15.09 8.34 -6.09
C ASN A 91 -14.02 8.85 -5.14
N LEU A 92 -13.61 7.98 -4.23
CA LEU A 92 -12.36 8.08 -3.49
C LEU A 92 -11.29 7.32 -4.27
N ILE A 93 -10.23 8.03 -4.65
CA ILE A 93 -9.10 7.52 -5.41
C ILE A 93 -7.91 7.43 -4.47
N THR A 94 -7.47 6.21 -4.19
CA THR A 94 -6.26 5.93 -3.41
C THR A 94 -5.20 5.35 -4.32
N THR A 95 -4.04 5.98 -4.38
CA THR A 95 -2.91 5.51 -5.19
C THR A 95 -1.76 5.11 -4.28
N VAL A 96 -1.29 3.87 -4.44
CA VAL A 96 -0.10 3.36 -3.76
C VAL A 96 1.04 3.31 -4.78
N SER A 97 2.06 4.11 -4.55
CA SER A 97 3.24 4.22 -5.40
C SER A 97 4.44 3.59 -4.71
N ILE A 98 5.07 2.63 -5.36
CA ILE A 98 6.31 1.98 -4.91
C ILE A 98 7.40 2.35 -5.88
N LEU A 99 8.53 2.87 -5.40
CA LEU A 99 9.63 3.29 -6.27
C LEU A 99 10.10 2.14 -7.18
N GLY A 100 10.16 2.42 -8.48
CA GLY A 100 10.55 1.43 -9.49
C GLY A 100 9.45 0.41 -9.83
N ASP A 101 8.19 0.70 -9.50
CA ASP A 101 7.03 -0.10 -9.90
C ASP A 101 5.89 0.77 -10.46
N THR A 102 4.90 0.08 -11.04
CA THR A 102 3.63 0.68 -11.47
C THR A 102 2.77 1.03 -10.27
N PRO A 103 2.26 2.27 -10.15
CA PRO A 103 1.33 2.62 -9.09
C PRO A 103 0.08 1.74 -9.13
N LYS A 104 -0.40 1.34 -7.95
CA LYS A 104 -1.68 0.63 -7.81
C LYS A 104 -2.76 1.62 -7.42
N ILE A 105 -3.83 1.64 -8.22
CA ILE A 105 -4.96 2.55 -8.04
C ILE A 105 -6.13 1.75 -7.46
N ILE A 106 -6.64 2.23 -6.33
CA ILE A 106 -7.85 1.76 -5.69
C ILE A 106 -8.90 2.85 -5.92
N ASN A 107 -9.95 2.50 -6.65
CA ASN A 107 -11.05 3.40 -6.97
C ASN A 107 -12.33 2.86 -6.32
N LEU A 108 -12.92 3.64 -5.41
CA LEU A 108 -14.11 3.26 -4.65
C LEU A 108 -15.18 4.35 -4.76
N SER A 109 -16.39 3.95 -5.10
CA SER A 109 -17.49 4.89 -5.34
C SER A 109 -18.06 5.49 -4.06
N LEU A 110 -18.23 6.81 -4.10
CA LEU A 110 -18.95 7.59 -3.11
C LEU A 110 -20.41 7.71 -3.53
N TYR A 111 -21.31 7.78 -2.55
CA TYR A 111 -22.74 7.92 -2.83
C TYR A 111 -23.05 9.32 -3.36
N GLY A 112 -23.46 9.40 -4.62
CA GLY A 112 -23.72 10.65 -5.33
C GLY A 112 -22.45 11.40 -5.73
N ASP A 113 -22.63 12.62 -6.22
CA ASP A 113 -21.54 13.42 -6.80
C ASP A 113 -21.23 14.69 -6.01
N ASN A 114 -20.09 15.30 -6.34
CA ASN A 114 -19.55 16.55 -5.76
C ASN A 114 -19.00 16.39 -4.34
N TRP A 115 -18.43 15.23 -4.03
CA TRP A 115 -17.60 15.06 -2.84
C TRP A 115 -16.31 15.88 -2.95
N ALA A 116 -15.92 16.54 -1.87
CA ALA A 116 -14.69 17.30 -1.81
C ALA A 116 -13.88 16.93 -0.56
N MET A 117 -12.55 16.97 -0.71
CA MET A 117 -11.60 16.71 0.38
C MET A 117 -10.90 18.00 0.80
N TYR A 118 -10.82 18.22 2.10
CA TYR A 118 -10.23 19.41 2.70
C TYR A 118 -9.23 19.05 3.78
N ASN A 119 -8.12 19.77 3.83
CA ASN A 119 -7.16 19.66 4.92
C ASN A 119 -7.64 20.42 6.17
N SER A 120 -6.82 20.41 7.23
CA SER A 120 -7.10 21.13 8.47
C SER A 120 -7.18 22.65 8.34
N SER A 121 -6.65 23.24 7.26
CA SER A 121 -6.81 24.68 6.96
C SER A 121 -8.07 25.01 6.16
N GLY A 122 -8.91 24.01 5.86
CA GLY A 122 -10.13 24.18 5.07
C GLY A 122 -9.88 24.37 3.56
N SER A 123 -8.65 24.13 3.10
CA SER A 123 -8.29 24.20 1.68
C SER A 123 -8.51 22.86 1.01
N SER A 124 -9.05 22.87 -0.22
CA SER A 124 -9.17 21.65 -1.03
C SER A 124 -7.80 21.01 -1.19
N SER A 125 -7.68 19.74 -0.81
CA SER A 125 -6.38 19.09 -0.68
C SER A 125 -6.49 17.58 -0.74
N ASN A 126 -5.39 16.96 -1.17
CA ASN A 126 -5.22 15.51 -1.20
C ASN A 126 -4.27 15.10 -0.08
N ILE A 127 -4.43 13.87 0.41
CA ILE A 127 -3.45 13.27 1.32
C ILE A 127 -2.29 12.76 0.47
N THR A 128 -1.05 13.01 0.90
CA THR A 128 0.16 12.35 0.40
C THR A 128 0.98 11.94 1.60
N GLU A 129 0.95 10.64 1.93
CA GLU A 129 1.63 10.07 3.09
C GLU A 129 2.84 9.26 2.63
N THR A 130 3.98 9.47 3.29
CA THR A 130 5.29 8.91 2.91
C THR A 130 5.93 8.07 4.01
N SER A 131 5.42 8.17 5.24
CA SER A 131 5.95 7.55 6.44
C SER A 131 4.97 6.59 7.12
N GLY A 132 3.68 6.71 6.78
CA GLY A 132 2.60 5.97 7.40
C GLY A 132 2.12 6.73 8.63
N ALA A 133 0.85 7.10 8.66
CA ALA A 133 0.31 7.88 9.77
C ALA A 133 -1.18 7.65 9.95
N ARG A 134 -1.68 7.97 11.15
CA ARG A 134 -3.11 8.01 11.40
C ARG A 134 -3.67 9.37 11.01
N TYR A 135 -4.82 9.33 10.34
CA TYR A 135 -5.60 10.50 9.98
C TYR A 135 -6.96 10.42 10.65
N ARG A 136 -7.39 11.54 11.21
CA ARG A 136 -8.79 11.73 11.60
C ARG A 136 -9.54 12.30 10.42
N PHE A 137 -10.59 11.61 10.02
CA PHE A 137 -11.54 12.07 9.00
C PHE A 137 -12.82 12.53 9.68
N VAL A 138 -13.18 13.78 9.42
CA VAL A 138 -14.45 14.38 9.78
C VAL A 138 -15.25 14.49 8.49
N ILE A 139 -16.21 13.59 8.33
CA ILE A 139 -17.01 13.48 7.12
C ILE A 139 -18.38 14.06 7.39
N THR A 140 -18.78 15.03 6.59
CA THR A 140 -20.15 15.56 6.52
C THR A 140 -20.67 15.34 5.11
N TRP A 141 -21.96 15.58 4.88
CA TRP A 141 -22.56 15.42 3.56
C TRP A 141 -21.72 16.11 2.47
N LYS A 142 -21.19 15.31 1.54
CA LYS A 142 -20.33 15.73 0.41
C LYS A 142 -18.99 16.39 0.78
N ASN A 143 -18.58 16.36 2.05
CA ASN A 143 -17.35 17.00 2.49
C ASN A 143 -16.54 16.07 3.40
N ILE A 144 -15.28 15.85 3.06
CA ILE A 144 -14.34 15.00 3.80
C ILE A 144 -13.22 15.90 4.30
N ASN A 145 -13.23 16.24 5.59
CA ASN A 145 -12.13 16.97 6.21
C ASN A 145 -11.17 15.96 6.83
N PHE A 146 -9.86 16.14 6.64
CA PHE A 146 -8.86 15.26 7.23
C PHE A 146 -7.82 16.03 8.03
N THR A 147 -7.28 15.38 9.06
CA THR A 147 -6.19 15.92 9.88
C THR A 147 -5.26 14.79 10.28
N ARG A 148 -3.95 14.97 10.04
CA ARG A 148 -2.92 14.01 10.44
C ARG A 148 -2.74 14.06 11.96
N LEU A 149 -2.70 12.90 12.62
CA LEU A 149 -2.69 12.79 14.09
C LEU A 149 -1.29 12.61 14.71
N GLY A 150 -0.27 12.33 13.91
CA GLY A 150 1.10 12.04 14.37
C GLY A 150 1.81 11.13 13.40
#